data_AF-A0A1C6JBL5-F1
#
_entry.id   AF-A0A1C6JBL5-F1
#
_cell.length_a   1.000
_cell.length_b   1.000
_cell.length_c   1.000
_cell.angle_alpha   90.00
_cell.angle_beta   90.00
_cell.angle_gamma   90.00
#
_symmetry.space_group_name_H-M   'P 1'
#
loop_
_entity.id
_entity.type
_entity.pdbx_description
1 polymer ?
#
loop_
_entity_poly.entity_id
_entity_poly.type
_entity_poly.pdbx_seq_one_letter_code
_entity_poly.pdbx_strand_id
1 'polypeptide(L)'
;MNDNKTSKNSIVAKFAVPISFLILFFLAANFTDCDLVTFWKRKSHLTDLVVDMIPPDFSYIQKILLPLFYTIQMSVTGTVLGTFFALVLSPFGAANLGFPAVIRRILRIVIQILRSFPALILALTATFLFGLGTFAGTFAITLYTFAIMTKLSYEDASAADVKAYQALRAMGVSKYVAYIHGILPEIIPGFLTNALYLLETNVRHSSILGYVGAGGIGLLLNEKISWLEYDKVGTILLMLFLTVCVIEYFSRYLAALIRKERTIKKEQARLLLLFLAALFLICTFTLSLPDFSRTSPQTLRNMFAGFLQPDWSFFFSAEKDGLGYLLLETVCIAFIGTVIGAIVSAPLAFLNTKRFVPAPVSFLFNLVIMVIRSVPFLVYGLIFIRVSGPGAFTGVLTLAVCSIGLLTKRFTEALDALDPRPYHALLAMGVRPLPAICHSVLPQLKPVFTSIILYRFDVNIREASVLGLVGAGGIGAPLIFSMNQYDWEKAGAIMLGLILSVWVIDMVSEKTGAGN
;
A
#
# COMPACT_ATOMS: atom_id res chain seq x y z
N MET A 1 19.19 39.45 28.15
CA MET A 1 17.94 38.86 28.70
C MET A 1 16.98 38.30 27.63
N ASN A 2 17.27 38.44 26.32
CA ASN A 2 16.41 37.93 25.23
C ASN A 2 16.79 36.52 24.71
N ASP A 3 18.02 36.06 24.91
CA ASP A 3 18.45 34.71 24.44
C ASP A 3 17.85 33.54 25.24
N ASN A 4 17.36 33.81 26.45
CA ASN A 4 16.77 32.78 27.30
C ASN A 4 15.31 32.44 26.92
N LYS A 5 14.62 33.31 26.16
CA LYS A 5 13.24 33.06 25.68
C LYS A 5 13.21 32.21 24.41
N THR A 6 14.14 32.42 23.48
CA THR A 6 14.28 31.60 22.25
C THR A 6 14.76 30.18 22.57
N SER A 7 15.68 30.02 23.53
CA SER A 7 16.12 28.71 24.03
C SER A 7 15.00 27.93 24.75
N LYS A 8 14.22 28.59 25.64
CA LYS A 8 13.07 27.96 26.30
C LYS A 8 11.99 27.50 25.31
N ASN A 9 11.66 28.31 24.29
CA ASN A 9 10.69 27.89 23.27
C ASN A 9 11.20 26.70 22.43
N SER A 10 12.51 26.61 22.18
CA SER A 10 13.15 25.47 21.51
C SER A 10 13.06 24.17 22.34
N ILE A 11 13.30 24.26 23.65
CA ILE A 11 13.23 23.10 24.56
C ILE A 11 11.76 22.68 24.76
N VAL A 12 10.86 23.63 24.99
CA VAL A 12 9.42 23.36 25.14
C VAL A 12 8.86 22.77 23.85
N ALA A 13 9.23 23.27 22.66
CA ALA A 13 8.81 22.68 21.39
C ALA A 13 9.39 21.27 21.16
N LYS A 14 10.64 21.02 21.56
CA LYS A 14 11.27 19.69 21.48
C LYS A 14 10.56 18.62 22.32
N PHE A 15 9.99 18.99 23.47
CA PHE A 15 9.24 18.08 24.34
C PHE A 15 7.72 18.10 24.13
N ALA A 16 7.14 19.21 23.67
CA ALA A 16 5.69 19.32 23.45
C ALA A 16 5.18 18.42 22.33
N VAL A 17 5.93 18.29 21.23
CA VAL A 17 5.55 17.42 20.10
C VAL A 17 5.47 15.94 20.50
N PRO A 18 6.49 15.31 21.12
CA PRO A 18 6.40 13.92 21.53
C PRO A 18 5.36 13.69 22.63
N ILE A 19 5.16 14.64 23.55
CA ILE A 19 4.12 14.54 24.58
C ILE A 19 2.72 14.60 23.95
N SER A 20 2.48 15.53 23.03
CA SER A 20 1.20 15.62 22.30
C SER A 20 0.93 14.37 21.48
N PHE A 21 1.96 13.79 20.86
CA PHE A 21 1.85 12.54 20.11
C PHE A 21 1.50 11.37 21.02
N LEU A 22 2.12 11.29 22.20
CA LEU A 22 1.86 10.24 23.18
C LEU A 22 0.44 10.36 23.77
N ILE A 23 -0.02 11.57 24.06
CA ILE A 23 -1.41 11.83 24.47
C ILE A 23 -2.38 11.39 23.37
N LEU A 24 -2.12 11.77 22.11
CA LEU A 24 -2.95 11.36 20.97
C LEU A 24 -3.00 9.83 20.82
N PHE A 25 -1.87 9.15 21.01
CA PHE A 25 -1.79 7.69 20.98
C PHE A 25 -2.65 7.03 22.05
N PHE A 26 -2.57 7.49 23.30
CA PHE A 26 -3.40 6.94 24.39
C PHE A 26 -4.88 7.26 24.20
N LEU A 27 -5.21 8.45 23.69
CA LEU A 27 -6.59 8.85 23.42
C LEU A 27 -7.20 8.01 22.28
N ALA A 28 -6.44 7.79 21.20
CA ALA A 28 -6.83 6.90 20.12
C ALA A 28 -6.99 5.46 20.63
N ALA A 29 -6.04 4.96 21.44
CA ALA A 29 -6.09 3.60 21.98
C ALA A 29 -7.31 3.37 22.89
N ASN A 30 -7.71 4.40 23.65
CA ASN A 30 -8.93 4.37 24.45
C ASN A 30 -10.18 4.43 23.56
N PHE A 31 -10.15 5.20 22.46
CA PHE A 31 -11.27 5.27 21.51
C PHE A 31 -11.51 3.96 20.76
N THR A 32 -10.45 3.19 20.46
CA THR A 32 -10.54 1.91 19.76
C THR A 32 -10.77 0.70 20.69
N ASP A 33 -11.04 0.94 21.98
CA ASP A 33 -11.24 -0.09 23.02
C ASP A 33 -10.12 -1.16 23.02
N CYS A 34 -8.86 -0.72 23.02
CA CYS A 34 -7.69 -1.60 22.99
C CYS A 34 -7.52 -2.41 24.28
N ASP A 35 -8.25 -3.50 24.45
CA ASP A 35 -8.13 -4.40 25.60
C ASP A 35 -7.03 -5.46 25.40
N LEU A 36 -5.79 -5.06 25.73
CA LEU A 36 -4.64 -5.98 25.75
C LEU A 36 -4.77 -7.11 26.77
N VAL A 37 -5.57 -6.94 27.84
CA VAL A 37 -5.73 -7.96 28.88
C VAL A 37 -6.56 -9.12 28.34
N THR A 38 -7.65 -8.81 27.64
CA THR A 38 -8.48 -9.84 26.98
C THR A 38 -7.71 -10.55 25.87
N PHE A 39 -6.91 -9.82 25.09
CA PHE A 39 -6.04 -10.44 24.08
C PHE A 39 -5.05 -11.44 24.70
N TRP A 40 -4.37 -11.06 25.77
CA TRP A 40 -3.38 -11.93 26.42
C TRP A 40 -4.02 -13.17 27.05
N LYS A 41 -5.22 -13.02 27.63
CA LYS A 41 -6.01 -14.15 28.17
C LYS A 41 -6.41 -15.13 27.08
N ARG A 42 -6.74 -14.64 25.88
CA ARG A 42 -7.22 -15.43 24.75
C ARG A 42 -6.13 -15.87 23.77
N LYS A 43 -4.84 -15.70 24.13
CA LYS A 43 -3.71 -16.06 23.25
C LYS A 43 -3.71 -17.53 22.81
N SER A 44 -4.34 -18.43 23.57
CA SER A 44 -4.48 -19.85 23.21
C SER A 44 -5.20 -20.02 21.88
N HIS A 45 -6.21 -19.19 21.57
CA HIS A 45 -6.91 -19.27 20.29
C HIS A 45 -6.03 -18.95 19.08
N LEU A 46 -4.97 -18.14 19.25
CA LEU A 46 -3.97 -17.94 18.19
C LEU A 46 -3.12 -19.18 18.00
N THR A 47 -2.69 -19.82 19.09
CA THR A 47 -1.86 -21.03 18.99
C THR A 47 -2.66 -22.17 18.40
N ASP A 48 -3.93 -22.32 18.79
CA ASP A 48 -4.82 -23.36 18.27
C ASP A 48 -5.02 -23.19 16.76
N LEU A 49 -5.27 -21.96 16.29
CA LEU A 49 -5.45 -21.68 14.86
C LEU A 49 -4.18 -21.93 14.03
N VAL A 50 -3.00 -21.60 14.58
CA VAL A 50 -1.72 -21.90 13.91
C VAL A 50 -1.46 -23.41 13.86
N VAL A 51 -1.83 -24.14 14.92
CA VAL A 51 -1.76 -25.61 14.95
C VAL A 51 -2.75 -26.21 13.95
N ASP A 52 -3.97 -25.69 13.85
CA ASP A 52 -4.97 -26.18 12.88
C ASP A 52 -4.56 -25.93 11.41
N MET A 53 -3.70 -24.92 11.17
CA MET A 53 -3.12 -24.67 9.84
C MET A 53 -1.92 -25.59 9.51
N ILE A 54 -1.37 -26.30 10.50
CA ILE A 54 -0.17 -27.14 10.34
C ILE A 54 -0.47 -28.56 10.87
N PRO A 55 -0.66 -29.57 10.01
CA PRO A 55 -0.10 -29.67 8.66
C PRO A 55 -1.03 -29.23 7.51
N PRO A 56 -0.49 -28.59 6.45
CA PRO A 56 -1.27 -28.22 5.27
C PRO A 56 -1.63 -29.46 4.42
N ASP A 57 -2.87 -29.51 3.90
CA ASP A 57 -3.28 -30.54 2.94
C ASP A 57 -2.71 -30.25 1.55
N PHE A 58 -1.66 -30.97 1.17
CA PHE A 58 -1.01 -30.85 -0.13
C PHE A 58 -1.85 -31.37 -1.30
N SER A 59 -2.86 -32.19 -1.05
CA SER A 59 -3.78 -32.69 -2.08
C SER A 59 -4.57 -31.53 -2.72
N TYR A 60 -4.76 -30.45 -1.97
CA TYR A 60 -5.50 -29.27 -2.40
C TYR A 60 -4.74 -28.37 -3.37
N ILE A 61 -3.42 -28.57 -3.58
CA ILE A 61 -2.59 -27.75 -4.47
C ILE A 61 -3.17 -27.66 -5.89
N GLN A 62 -3.65 -28.78 -6.45
CA GLN A 62 -4.19 -28.80 -7.81
C GLN A 62 -5.36 -27.84 -8.01
N LYS A 63 -6.18 -27.64 -6.96
CA LYS A 63 -7.32 -26.72 -6.98
C LYS A 63 -6.90 -25.26 -6.80
N ILE A 64 -5.71 -25.01 -6.23
CA ILE A 64 -5.19 -23.66 -5.99
C ILE A 64 -4.47 -23.07 -7.22
N LEU A 65 -3.85 -23.90 -8.06
CA LEU A 65 -3.03 -23.43 -9.18
C LEU A 65 -3.75 -22.47 -10.13
N LEU A 66 -5.02 -22.76 -10.47
CA LEU A 66 -5.80 -21.91 -11.37
C LEU A 66 -6.20 -20.57 -10.72
N PRO A 67 -6.77 -20.52 -9.50
CA PRO A 67 -6.98 -19.26 -8.77
C PRO A 67 -5.70 -18.45 -8.52
N LEU A 68 -4.57 -19.13 -8.31
CA LEU A 68 -3.27 -18.48 -8.17
C LEU A 68 -2.82 -17.83 -9.49
N PHE A 69 -3.00 -18.53 -10.61
CA PHE A 69 -2.77 -17.97 -11.94
C PHE A 69 -3.61 -16.71 -12.17
N TYR A 70 -4.90 -16.73 -11.83
CA TYR A 70 -5.77 -15.55 -11.93
C TYR A 70 -5.27 -14.37 -11.09
N THR A 71 -4.71 -14.64 -9.91
CA THR A 71 -4.13 -13.63 -9.02
C THR A 71 -2.92 -12.95 -9.67
N ILE A 72 -2.02 -13.75 -10.26
CA ILE A 72 -0.85 -13.26 -11.02
C ILE A 72 -1.30 -12.51 -12.27
N GLN A 73 -2.25 -13.07 -13.02
CA GLN A 73 -2.80 -12.50 -14.25
C GLN A 73 -3.37 -11.11 -14.03
N MET A 74 -4.27 -10.93 -13.05
CA MET A 74 -4.83 -9.62 -12.72
C MET A 74 -3.74 -8.61 -12.36
N SER A 75 -2.73 -9.05 -11.61
CA SER A 75 -1.64 -8.21 -11.14
C SER A 75 -0.71 -7.77 -12.26
N VAL A 76 -0.31 -8.68 -13.14
CA VAL A 76 0.57 -8.38 -14.29
C VAL A 76 -0.14 -7.47 -15.29
N THR A 77 -1.34 -7.86 -15.75
CA THR A 77 -2.09 -7.08 -16.73
C THR A 77 -2.44 -5.70 -16.19
N GLY A 78 -2.95 -5.62 -14.96
CA GLY A 78 -3.33 -4.35 -14.34
C GLY A 78 -2.14 -3.42 -14.11
N THR A 79 -0.99 -3.98 -13.70
CA THR A 79 0.22 -3.15 -13.48
C THR A 79 0.75 -2.60 -14.80
N VAL A 80 0.84 -3.42 -15.85
CA VAL A 80 1.36 -3.00 -17.17
C VAL A 80 0.46 -1.94 -17.78
N LEU A 81 -0.87 -2.14 -17.80
CA LEU A 81 -1.82 -1.17 -18.32
C LEU A 81 -1.80 0.14 -17.53
N GLY A 82 -1.86 0.06 -16.19
CA GLY A 82 -1.84 1.25 -15.34
C GLY A 82 -0.55 2.06 -15.48
N THR A 83 0.58 1.36 -15.59
CA THR A 83 1.90 1.97 -15.83
C THR A 83 1.98 2.64 -17.20
N PHE A 84 1.45 1.99 -18.25
CA PHE A 84 1.38 2.56 -19.59
C PHE A 84 0.59 3.88 -19.62
N PHE A 85 -0.62 3.88 -19.05
CA PHE A 85 -1.43 5.10 -18.98
C PHE A 85 -0.77 6.20 -18.13
N ALA A 86 -0.12 5.81 -17.03
CA ALA A 86 0.60 6.76 -16.17
C ALA A 86 1.76 7.42 -16.90
N LEU A 87 2.50 6.67 -17.73
CA LEU A 87 3.60 7.22 -18.51
C LEU A 87 3.12 8.30 -19.49
N VAL A 88 1.98 8.08 -20.13
CA VAL A 88 1.38 9.01 -21.09
C VAL A 88 0.82 10.27 -20.41
N LEU A 89 0.18 10.12 -19.24
CA LEU A 89 -0.50 11.23 -18.56
C LEU A 89 0.40 12.02 -17.57
N SER A 90 1.45 11.41 -17.04
CA SER A 90 2.38 12.04 -16.08
C SER A 90 2.95 13.41 -16.50
N PRO A 91 3.35 13.69 -17.77
CA PRO A 91 3.92 14.99 -18.12
C PRO A 91 2.94 16.15 -17.90
N PHE A 92 1.63 15.93 -18.04
CA PHE A 92 0.62 16.97 -17.80
C PHE A 92 0.49 17.35 -16.32
N GLY A 93 0.92 16.47 -15.41
CA GLY A 93 0.92 16.69 -13.97
C GLY A 93 2.11 17.50 -13.47
N ALA A 94 3.22 17.53 -14.23
CA ALA A 94 4.48 18.11 -13.82
C ALA A 94 4.45 19.65 -13.85
N ALA A 95 4.93 20.28 -12.78
CA ALA A 95 4.81 21.74 -12.62
C ALA A 95 5.79 22.52 -13.52
N ASN A 96 6.99 21.97 -13.69
CA ASN A 96 8.14 22.54 -14.37
C ASN A 96 8.07 22.47 -15.92
N LEU A 97 7.21 21.63 -16.49
CA LEU A 97 7.10 21.42 -17.95
C LEU A 97 6.20 22.44 -18.67
N GLY A 98 5.58 23.35 -17.93
CA GLY A 98 4.79 24.44 -18.52
C GLY A 98 3.57 23.99 -19.35
N PHE A 99 3.00 22.81 -19.09
CA PHE A 99 1.69 22.42 -19.65
C PHE A 99 0.57 23.35 -19.14
N PRO A 100 -0.59 23.43 -19.83
CA PRO A 100 -1.69 24.30 -19.42
C PRO A 100 -2.09 24.06 -17.96
N ALA A 101 -2.15 25.14 -17.18
CA ALA A 101 -2.39 25.07 -15.74
C ALA A 101 -3.75 24.42 -15.41
N VAL A 102 -4.75 24.59 -16.28
CA VAL A 102 -6.07 23.98 -16.15
C VAL A 102 -5.99 22.46 -16.24
N ILE A 103 -5.34 21.92 -17.28
CA ILE A 103 -5.16 20.46 -17.46
C ILE A 103 -4.41 19.87 -16.27
N ARG A 104 -3.34 20.54 -15.83
CA ARG A 104 -2.57 20.10 -14.66
C ARG A 104 -3.42 20.03 -13.40
N ARG A 105 -4.24 21.06 -13.14
CA ARG A 105 -5.12 21.11 -11.96
C ARG A 105 -6.18 20.01 -12.02
N ILE A 106 -6.84 19.84 -13.16
CA ILE A 106 -7.85 18.80 -13.37
C ILE A 106 -7.22 17.41 -13.17
N LEU A 107 -6.09 17.13 -13.83
CA LEU A 107 -5.41 15.84 -13.70
C LEU A 107 -5.04 15.55 -12.24
N ARG A 108 -4.44 16.52 -11.53
CA ARG A 108 -4.08 16.33 -10.12
C ARG A 108 -5.30 16.04 -9.24
N ILE A 109 -6.44 16.72 -9.46
CA ILE A 109 -7.69 16.44 -8.74
C ILE A 109 -8.20 15.04 -9.06
N VAL A 110 -8.26 14.64 -10.33
CA VAL A 110 -8.71 13.30 -10.73
C VAL A 110 -7.83 12.22 -10.13
N ILE A 111 -6.51 12.36 -10.21
CA ILE A 111 -5.56 11.41 -9.63
C ILE A 111 -5.69 11.34 -8.10
N GLN A 112 -5.93 12.47 -7.45
CA GLN A 112 -6.16 12.53 -6.01
C GLN A 112 -7.43 11.78 -5.60
N ILE A 113 -8.52 11.94 -6.35
CA ILE A 113 -9.78 11.20 -6.13
C ILE A 113 -9.55 9.71 -6.36
N LEU A 114 -8.94 9.32 -7.49
CA LEU A 114 -8.70 7.91 -7.81
C LEU A 114 -7.79 7.21 -6.78
N ARG A 115 -6.78 7.91 -6.25
CA ARG A 115 -5.89 7.36 -5.21
C ARG A 115 -6.58 7.25 -3.85
N SER A 116 -7.60 8.07 -3.59
CA SER A 116 -8.33 7.98 -2.32
C SER A 116 -9.00 6.63 -2.17
N PHE A 117 -9.51 6.05 -3.26
CA PHE A 117 -10.15 4.75 -3.26
C PHE A 117 -9.13 3.59 -3.13
N PRO A 118 -9.26 2.74 -2.10
CA PRO A 118 -8.55 1.48 -2.02
C PRO A 118 -8.87 0.57 -3.22
N ALA A 119 -7.89 -0.25 -3.63
CA ALA A 119 -8.04 -1.20 -4.74
C ALA A 119 -9.25 -2.14 -4.57
N LEU A 120 -9.59 -2.51 -3.33
CA LEU A 120 -10.74 -3.37 -3.06
C LEU A 120 -12.07 -2.66 -3.25
N ILE A 121 -12.20 -1.39 -2.87
CA ILE A 121 -13.41 -0.60 -3.15
C ILE A 121 -13.56 -0.42 -4.66
N LEU A 122 -12.48 -0.12 -5.37
CA LEU A 122 -12.48 -0.06 -6.84
C LEU A 122 -12.91 -1.40 -7.47
N ALA A 123 -12.46 -2.53 -6.91
CA ALA A 123 -12.87 -3.86 -7.37
C ALA A 123 -14.33 -4.15 -7.07
N LEU A 124 -14.84 -3.78 -5.90
CA LEU A 124 -16.25 -3.92 -5.56
C LEU A 124 -17.12 -3.10 -6.53
N THR A 125 -16.78 -1.83 -6.78
CA THR A 125 -17.48 -1.04 -7.80
C THR A 125 -17.36 -1.66 -9.19
N ALA A 126 -16.19 -2.17 -9.56
CA ALA A 126 -15.99 -2.83 -10.86
C ALA A 126 -16.79 -4.14 -11.00
N THR A 127 -16.98 -4.93 -9.94
CA THR A 127 -17.78 -6.16 -10.00
C THR A 127 -19.26 -5.88 -10.15
N PHE A 128 -19.76 -4.76 -9.60
CA PHE A 128 -21.10 -4.27 -9.89
C PHE A 128 -21.26 -3.80 -11.35
N LEU A 129 -20.20 -3.25 -11.96
CA LEU A 129 -20.24 -2.68 -13.31
C LEU A 129 -19.99 -3.67 -14.46
N PHE A 130 -19.12 -4.66 -14.25
CA PHE A 130 -18.64 -5.58 -15.29
C PHE A 130 -18.96 -7.05 -14.97
N GLY A 131 -19.66 -7.31 -13.87
CA GLY A 131 -19.92 -8.64 -13.36
C GLY A 131 -18.77 -9.21 -12.52
N LEU A 132 -19.01 -10.41 -11.98
CA LEU A 132 -18.02 -11.16 -11.22
C LEU A 132 -16.93 -11.70 -12.15
N GLY A 133 -15.68 -11.72 -11.67
CA GLY A 133 -14.56 -12.32 -12.40
C GLY A 133 -13.31 -11.46 -12.49
N THR A 134 -12.30 -12.02 -13.16
CA THR A 134 -10.93 -11.47 -13.20
C THR A 134 -10.83 -10.12 -13.92
N PHE A 135 -11.78 -9.80 -14.80
CA PHE A 135 -11.84 -8.50 -15.49
C PHE A 135 -12.00 -7.35 -14.50
N ALA A 136 -12.95 -7.46 -13.57
CA ALA A 136 -13.22 -6.44 -12.56
C ALA A 136 -12.00 -6.18 -11.67
N GLY A 137 -11.32 -7.26 -11.24
CA GLY A 137 -10.08 -7.16 -10.47
C GLY A 137 -8.95 -6.50 -11.27
N THR A 138 -8.79 -6.86 -12.54
CA THR A 138 -7.78 -6.26 -13.43
C THR A 138 -8.06 -4.76 -13.65
N PHE A 139 -9.31 -4.38 -13.87
CA PHE A 139 -9.71 -2.99 -14.02
C PHE A 139 -9.42 -2.17 -12.76
N ALA A 140 -9.75 -2.70 -11.59
CA ALA A 140 -9.48 -2.05 -10.31
C ALA A 140 -7.97 -1.85 -10.06
N ILE A 141 -7.15 -2.88 -10.33
CA ILE A 141 -5.69 -2.80 -10.23
C ILE A 141 -5.12 -1.80 -11.25
N THR A 142 -5.69 -1.76 -12.46
CA THR A 142 -5.29 -0.79 -13.50
C THR A 142 -5.52 0.63 -13.02
N LEU A 143 -6.71 0.96 -12.52
CA LEU A 143 -7.03 2.29 -12.00
C LEU A 143 -6.18 2.67 -10.79
N TYR A 144 -6.01 1.74 -9.85
CA TYR A 144 -5.18 1.93 -8.67
C TYR A 144 -3.71 2.21 -9.03
N THR A 145 -3.14 1.37 -9.89
CA THR A 145 -1.76 1.52 -10.38
C THR A 145 -1.61 2.81 -11.17
N PHE A 146 -2.56 3.12 -12.05
CA PHE A 146 -2.58 4.36 -12.82
C PHE A 146 -2.54 5.59 -11.92
N ALA A 147 -3.35 5.63 -10.86
CA ALA A 147 -3.40 6.76 -9.94
C ALA A 147 -2.07 6.97 -9.20
N ILE A 148 -1.54 5.91 -8.58
CA ILE A 148 -0.28 5.99 -7.81
C ILE A 148 0.90 6.27 -8.74
N MET A 149 0.99 5.57 -9.86
CA MET A 149 2.12 5.69 -10.77
C MET A 149 2.14 7.08 -11.42
N THR A 150 0.98 7.64 -11.79
CA THR A 150 0.92 9.00 -12.34
C THR A 150 1.43 10.02 -11.32
N LYS A 151 1.02 9.90 -10.04
CA LYS A 151 1.48 10.75 -8.94
C LYS A 151 3.00 10.72 -8.79
N LEU A 152 3.57 9.54 -8.60
CA LEU A 152 5.01 9.36 -8.45
C LEU A 152 5.78 9.88 -9.66
N SER A 153 5.30 9.57 -10.87
CA SER A 153 5.98 9.95 -12.12
C SER A 153 6.01 11.46 -12.35
N TYR A 154 4.92 12.18 -12.05
CA TYR A 154 4.92 13.63 -12.24
C TYR A 154 5.72 14.36 -11.16
N GLU A 155 5.86 13.77 -9.96
CA GLU A 155 6.72 14.29 -8.89
C GLU A 155 8.18 14.11 -9.25
N ASP A 156 8.57 12.91 -9.69
CA ASP A 156 9.90 12.61 -10.23
C ASP A 156 10.23 13.55 -11.41
N ALA A 157 9.30 13.72 -12.34
CA ALA A 157 9.47 14.65 -13.46
C ALA A 157 9.55 16.12 -13.01
N SER A 158 8.91 16.50 -11.90
CA SER A 158 8.99 17.86 -11.35
C SER A 158 10.31 18.11 -10.62
N ALA A 159 10.95 17.06 -10.09
CA ALA A 159 12.24 17.10 -9.41
C ALA A 159 13.45 16.98 -10.37
N ALA A 160 13.25 16.41 -11.57
CA ALA A 160 14.29 16.21 -12.58
C ALA A 160 14.90 17.51 -13.13
N ASP A 161 16.13 17.44 -13.64
CA ASP A 161 16.83 18.60 -14.22
C ASP A 161 16.20 19.00 -15.58
N VAL A 162 15.72 20.23 -15.66
CA VAL A 162 15.01 20.75 -16.84
C VAL A 162 15.93 21.30 -17.92
N LYS A 163 17.25 21.33 -17.74
CA LYS A 163 18.19 21.92 -18.73
C LYS A 163 18.04 21.31 -20.13
N ALA A 164 18.04 19.97 -20.22
CA ALA A 164 17.89 19.27 -21.49
C ALA A 164 16.52 19.55 -22.14
N TYR A 165 15.47 19.59 -21.31
CA TYR A 165 14.12 19.95 -21.74
C TYR A 165 14.04 21.38 -22.30
N GLN A 166 14.61 22.35 -21.60
CA GLN A 166 14.61 23.75 -22.02
C GLN A 166 15.42 23.97 -23.30
N ALA A 167 16.56 23.29 -23.47
CA ALA A 167 17.33 23.33 -24.70
C ALA A 167 16.51 22.82 -25.91
N LEU A 168 15.81 21.68 -25.76
CA LEU A 168 14.90 21.16 -26.79
C LEU A 168 13.77 22.14 -27.10
N ARG A 169 13.20 22.78 -26.07
CA ARG A 169 12.15 23.79 -26.23
C ARG A 169 12.64 25.03 -26.97
N ALA A 170 13.87 25.47 -26.74
CA ALA A 170 14.49 26.59 -27.44
C ALA A 170 14.71 26.30 -28.93
N MET A 171 14.96 25.03 -29.29
CA MET A 171 15.04 24.57 -30.68
C MET A 171 13.66 24.40 -31.37
N GLY A 172 12.56 24.77 -30.72
CA GLY A 172 11.21 24.68 -31.28
C GLY A 172 10.51 23.32 -31.14
N VAL A 173 11.13 22.34 -30.46
CA VAL A 173 10.54 21.01 -30.24
C VAL A 173 9.30 21.12 -29.36
N SER A 174 8.22 20.38 -29.68
CA SER A 174 6.98 20.38 -28.89
C SER A 174 7.19 19.90 -27.44
N LYS A 175 6.35 20.36 -26.50
CA LYS A 175 6.50 20.07 -25.05
C LYS A 175 6.55 18.57 -24.75
N TYR A 176 5.71 17.79 -25.42
CA TYR A 176 5.63 16.35 -25.19
C TYR A 176 6.86 15.60 -25.75
N VAL A 177 7.34 15.98 -26.94
CA VAL A 177 8.55 15.38 -27.53
C VAL A 177 9.80 15.77 -26.75
N ALA A 178 9.85 17.02 -26.26
CA ALA A 178 10.92 17.49 -25.38
C ALA A 178 10.95 16.73 -24.04
N TYR A 179 9.78 16.35 -23.51
CA TYR A 179 9.69 15.48 -22.32
C TYR A 179 10.27 14.09 -22.60
N ILE A 180 9.85 13.44 -23.70
CA ILE A 180 10.30 12.09 -24.07
C ILE A 180 11.82 12.00 -24.21
N HIS A 181 12.47 13.02 -24.76
CA HIS A 181 13.91 13.00 -25.02
C HIS A 181 14.75 13.69 -23.94
N GLY A 182 14.16 14.64 -23.20
CA GLY A 182 14.87 15.44 -22.20
C GLY A 182 14.78 14.88 -20.79
N ILE A 183 13.59 14.47 -20.35
CA ILE A 183 13.32 14.16 -18.93
C ILE A 183 13.02 12.69 -18.72
N LEU A 184 12.26 12.08 -19.64
CA LEU A 184 11.90 10.68 -19.53
C LEU A 184 13.11 9.74 -19.35
N PRO A 185 14.25 9.90 -20.07
CA PRO A 185 15.42 9.04 -19.88
C PRO A 185 16.02 9.10 -18.48
N GLU A 186 15.89 10.24 -17.79
CA GLU A 186 16.38 10.44 -16.42
C GLU A 186 15.47 9.73 -15.40
N ILE A 187 14.15 9.82 -15.58
CA ILE A 187 13.17 9.25 -14.63
C ILE A 187 12.87 7.76 -14.86
N ILE A 188 13.16 7.21 -16.05
CA ILE A 188 12.85 5.80 -16.40
C ILE A 188 13.33 4.78 -15.37
N PRO A 189 14.57 4.84 -14.84
CA PRO A 189 15.05 3.85 -13.87
C PRO A 189 14.22 3.86 -12.57
N GLY A 190 13.87 5.06 -12.09
CA GLY A 190 12.99 5.24 -10.93
C GLY A 190 11.58 4.74 -11.22
N PHE A 191 11.03 5.14 -12.36
CA PHE A 191 9.72 4.70 -12.85
C PHE A 191 9.61 3.17 -12.93
N LEU A 192 10.55 2.48 -13.57
CA LEU A 192 10.52 1.01 -13.69
C LEU A 192 10.69 0.32 -12.33
N THR A 193 11.51 0.89 -11.42
CA THR A 193 11.64 0.37 -10.05
C THR A 193 10.32 0.49 -9.29
N ASN A 194 9.62 1.62 -9.43
CA ASN A 194 8.30 1.83 -8.84
C ASN A 194 7.24 0.89 -9.45
N ALA A 195 7.33 0.60 -10.75
CA ALA A 195 6.42 -0.35 -11.42
C ALA A 195 6.57 -1.76 -10.87
N LEU A 196 7.82 -2.24 -10.66
CA LEU A 196 8.10 -3.55 -10.07
C LEU A 196 7.64 -3.64 -8.61
N TYR A 197 7.78 -2.55 -7.85
CA TYR A 197 7.26 -2.49 -6.49
C TYR A 197 5.72 -2.54 -6.45
N LEU A 198 5.06 -1.82 -7.36
CA LEU A 198 3.61 -1.89 -7.50
C LEU A 198 3.16 -3.28 -7.97
N LEU A 199 3.91 -3.96 -8.83
CA LEU A 199 3.62 -5.34 -9.22
C LEU A 199 3.61 -6.28 -8.01
N GLU A 200 4.66 -6.25 -7.17
CA GLU A 200 4.72 -7.04 -5.93
C GLU A 200 3.51 -6.75 -5.02
N THR A 201 3.19 -5.47 -4.85
CA THR A 201 2.08 -5.03 -4.00
C THR A 201 0.73 -5.46 -4.58
N ASN A 202 0.57 -5.38 -5.90
CA ASN A 202 -0.65 -5.75 -6.62
C ASN A 202 -0.93 -7.25 -6.57
N VAL A 203 0.09 -8.10 -6.52
CA VAL A 203 -0.06 -9.55 -6.26
C VAL A 203 -0.69 -9.81 -4.89
N ARG A 204 -0.30 -9.02 -3.89
CA ARG A 204 -0.92 -9.10 -2.57
C ARG A 204 -2.34 -8.57 -2.59
N HIS A 205 -2.57 -7.41 -3.20
CA HIS A 205 -3.91 -6.83 -3.29
C HIS A 205 -4.88 -7.75 -4.03
N SER A 206 -4.47 -8.33 -5.17
CA SER A 206 -5.30 -9.24 -5.97
C SER A 206 -5.71 -10.50 -5.20
N SER A 207 -4.88 -10.98 -4.27
CA SER A 207 -5.24 -12.09 -3.39
C SER A 207 -6.39 -11.78 -2.43
N ILE A 208 -6.72 -10.50 -2.25
CA ILE A 208 -7.81 -10.01 -1.40
C ILE A 208 -9.04 -9.63 -2.23
N LEU A 209 -8.86 -9.19 -3.48
CA LEU A 209 -9.96 -8.76 -4.36
C LEU A 209 -11.00 -9.87 -4.59
N GLY A 210 -10.61 -11.13 -4.46
CA GLY A 210 -11.55 -12.26 -4.53
C GLY A 210 -12.66 -12.21 -3.48
N TYR A 211 -12.46 -11.52 -2.35
CA TYR A 211 -13.48 -11.31 -1.32
C TYR A 211 -14.70 -10.54 -1.83
N VAL A 212 -14.49 -9.61 -2.78
CA VAL A 212 -15.56 -8.81 -3.40
C VAL A 212 -16.03 -9.37 -4.74
N GLY A 213 -15.65 -10.62 -5.04
CA GLY A 213 -16.08 -11.31 -6.25
C GLY A 213 -15.22 -11.05 -7.49
N ALA A 214 -14.05 -10.43 -7.35
CA ALA A 214 -13.11 -10.23 -8.47
C ALA A 214 -12.35 -11.51 -8.88
N GLY A 215 -12.65 -12.66 -8.25
CA GLY A 215 -12.02 -13.95 -8.52
C GLY A 215 -10.63 -14.11 -7.92
N GLY A 216 -9.85 -15.05 -8.43
CA GLY A 216 -8.52 -15.38 -7.92
C GLY A 216 -8.55 -16.12 -6.58
N ILE A 217 -7.39 -16.16 -5.92
CA ILE A 217 -7.19 -16.98 -4.71
C ILE A 217 -8.01 -16.47 -3.51
N GLY A 218 -8.38 -15.18 -3.51
CA GLY A 218 -9.14 -14.56 -2.43
C GLY A 218 -10.56 -15.11 -2.28
N LEU A 219 -11.20 -15.52 -3.38
CA LEU A 219 -12.54 -16.13 -3.34
C LEU A 219 -12.45 -17.47 -2.60
N LEU A 220 -11.50 -18.31 -3.03
CA LEU A 220 -11.25 -19.61 -2.43
C LEU A 220 -10.89 -19.48 -0.94
N LEU A 221 -10.04 -18.51 -0.62
CA LEU A 221 -9.62 -18.23 0.75
C LEU A 221 -10.80 -17.82 1.63
N ASN A 222 -11.68 -16.95 1.14
CA ASN A 222 -12.86 -16.52 1.88
C ASN A 222 -13.82 -17.70 2.14
N GLU A 223 -14.07 -18.53 1.13
CA GLU A 223 -14.89 -19.73 1.28
C GLU A 223 -14.28 -20.65 2.34
N LYS A 224 -13.00 -20.99 2.25
CA LYS A 224 -12.35 -21.93 3.17
C LYS A 224 -12.27 -21.42 4.61
N ILE A 225 -12.05 -20.12 4.79
CA ILE A 225 -12.13 -19.51 6.12
C ILE A 225 -13.57 -19.57 6.65
N SER A 226 -14.58 -19.32 5.81
CA SER A 226 -15.99 -19.37 6.22
C SER A 226 -16.43 -20.78 6.64
N TRP A 227 -15.91 -21.81 5.96
CA TRP A 227 -16.17 -23.22 6.28
C TRP A 227 -15.27 -23.80 7.38
N LEU A 228 -14.36 -23.00 7.96
CA LEU A 228 -13.42 -23.40 9.01
C LEU A 228 -12.45 -24.53 8.61
N GLU A 229 -12.18 -24.67 7.31
CA GLU A 229 -11.24 -25.67 6.76
C GLU A 229 -9.79 -25.13 6.81
N TYR A 230 -9.24 -25.00 8.02
CA TYR A 230 -7.94 -24.35 8.27
C TYR A 230 -6.75 -25.09 7.68
N ASP A 231 -6.86 -26.40 7.50
CA ASP A 231 -5.92 -27.26 6.77
C ASP A 231 -5.71 -26.76 5.33
N LYS A 232 -6.81 -26.42 4.63
CA LYS A 232 -6.78 -25.90 3.27
C LYS A 232 -6.36 -24.44 3.22
N VAL A 233 -6.73 -23.65 4.24
CA VAL A 233 -6.27 -22.26 4.39
C VAL A 233 -4.75 -22.23 4.54
N GLY A 234 -4.16 -23.13 5.33
CA GLY A 234 -2.72 -23.30 5.47
C GLY A 234 -2.04 -23.54 4.11
N THR A 235 -2.58 -24.44 3.29
CA THR A 235 -2.07 -24.69 1.93
C THR A 235 -2.18 -23.46 1.03
N ILE A 236 -3.31 -22.73 1.07
CA ILE A 236 -3.50 -21.49 0.29
C ILE A 236 -2.44 -20.45 0.68
N LEU A 237 -2.24 -20.21 1.97
CA LEU A 237 -1.27 -19.23 2.47
C LEU A 237 0.17 -19.62 2.14
N LEU A 238 0.51 -20.91 2.22
CA LEU A 238 1.82 -21.42 1.82
C LEU A 238 2.08 -21.18 0.32
N MET A 239 1.12 -21.51 -0.55
CA MET A 239 1.24 -21.28 -1.99
C MET A 239 1.33 -19.79 -2.34
N LEU A 240 0.57 -18.95 -1.63
CA LEU A 240 0.68 -17.50 -1.77
C LEU A 240 2.06 -16.99 -1.34
N PHE A 241 2.59 -17.45 -0.21
CA PHE A 241 3.94 -17.11 0.26
C PHE A 241 5.01 -17.50 -0.74
N LEU A 242 4.98 -18.72 -1.27
CA LEU A 242 5.92 -19.17 -2.30
C LEU A 242 5.84 -18.30 -3.55
N THR A 243 4.63 -17.93 -3.97
CA THR A 243 4.41 -17.06 -5.14
C THR A 243 4.98 -15.66 -4.91
N VAL A 244 4.72 -15.07 -3.75
CA VAL A 244 5.28 -13.76 -3.38
C VAL A 244 6.80 -13.82 -3.33
N CYS A 245 7.40 -14.90 -2.80
CA CYS A 245 8.85 -15.07 -2.78
C CYS A 245 9.45 -15.14 -4.19
N VAL A 246 8.82 -15.89 -5.11
CA VAL A 246 9.25 -16.00 -6.51
C VAL A 246 9.18 -14.63 -7.19
N ILE A 247 8.08 -13.90 -7.01
CA ILE A 247 7.89 -12.59 -7.61
C ILE A 247 8.84 -11.56 -7.01
N GLU A 248 9.06 -11.56 -5.70
CA GLU A 248 10.01 -10.66 -5.05
C GLU A 248 11.45 -10.94 -5.52
N TYR A 249 11.84 -12.21 -5.63
CA TYR A 249 13.14 -12.58 -6.17
C TYR A 249 13.31 -12.10 -7.62
N PHE A 250 12.30 -12.33 -8.46
CA PHE A 250 12.30 -11.88 -9.85
C PHE A 250 12.35 -10.34 -9.95
N SER A 251 11.51 -9.63 -9.19
CA SER A 251 11.49 -8.16 -9.14
C SER A 251 12.82 -7.57 -8.67
N ARG A 252 13.46 -8.14 -7.64
CA ARG A 252 14.81 -7.73 -7.20
C ARG A 252 15.86 -7.95 -8.30
N TYR A 253 15.77 -9.07 -9.02
CA TYR A 253 16.66 -9.35 -10.15
C TYR A 253 16.50 -8.32 -11.29
N LEU A 254 15.26 -7.97 -11.66
CA LEU A 254 15.00 -6.93 -12.67
C LEU A 254 15.45 -5.54 -12.20
N ALA A 255 15.22 -5.19 -10.94
CA ALA A 255 15.64 -3.91 -10.37
C ALA A 255 17.18 -3.74 -10.42
N ALA A 256 17.94 -4.79 -10.09
CA ALA A 256 19.40 -4.78 -10.18
C ALA A 256 19.91 -4.58 -11.61
N LEU A 257 19.18 -5.12 -12.60
CA LEU A 257 19.47 -4.91 -14.02
C LEU A 257 19.17 -3.46 -14.44
N ILE A 258 18.04 -2.90 -14.00
CA ILE A 258 17.66 -1.50 -14.30
C ILE A 258 18.67 -0.51 -13.71
N ARG A 259 19.16 -0.77 -12.50
CA ARG A 259 20.18 0.05 -11.82
C ARG A 259 21.60 -0.12 -12.39
N LYS A 260 21.77 -0.98 -13.40
CA LYS A 260 23.06 -1.36 -14.00
C LYS A 260 24.07 -1.96 -13.01
N GLU A 261 23.60 -2.47 -11.87
CA GLU A 261 24.42 -3.21 -10.90
C GLU A 261 24.81 -4.60 -11.45
N ARG A 262 23.96 -5.16 -12.32
CA ARG A 262 24.24 -6.37 -13.10
C ARG A 262 24.11 -6.08 -14.59
N THR A 263 25.06 -6.58 -15.37
CA THR A 263 25.03 -6.50 -16.83
C THR A 263 24.72 -7.88 -17.42
N ILE A 264 23.74 -7.95 -18.32
CA ILE A 264 23.44 -9.16 -19.10
C ILE A 264 23.85 -8.97 -20.56
N LYS A 265 24.08 -10.08 -21.26
CA LYS A 265 24.33 -10.03 -22.71
C LYS A 265 23.10 -9.51 -23.45
N LYS A 266 23.29 -8.82 -24.59
CA LYS A 266 22.18 -8.27 -25.40
C LYS A 266 21.14 -9.32 -25.80
N GLU A 267 21.57 -10.55 -26.08
CA GLU A 267 20.67 -11.67 -26.41
C GLU A 267 19.78 -12.06 -25.22
N GLN A 268 20.36 -12.17 -24.03
CA GLN A 268 19.62 -12.47 -22.81
C GLN A 268 18.64 -11.35 -22.44
N ALA A 269 19.01 -10.08 -22.68
CA ALA A 269 18.09 -8.96 -22.51
C ALA A 269 16.89 -9.04 -23.45
N ARG A 270 17.13 -9.39 -24.73
CA ARG A 270 16.04 -9.60 -25.70
C ARG A 270 15.15 -10.78 -25.30
N LEU A 271 15.72 -11.90 -24.87
CA LEU A 271 14.95 -13.06 -24.41
C LEU A 271 14.10 -12.72 -23.17
N LEU A 272 14.66 -11.98 -22.21
CA LEU A 272 13.92 -11.53 -21.02
C LEU A 272 12.76 -10.60 -21.41
N LEU A 273 12.98 -9.68 -22.34
CA LEU A 273 11.94 -8.77 -22.81
C LEU A 273 10.84 -9.52 -23.58
N LEU A 274 11.22 -10.50 -24.41
CA LEU A 274 10.27 -11.39 -25.08
C LEU A 274 9.47 -12.23 -24.08
N PHE A 275 10.10 -12.74 -23.02
CA PHE A 275 9.41 -13.46 -21.95
C PHE A 275 8.40 -12.58 -21.23
N LEU A 276 8.77 -11.35 -20.85
CA LEU A 276 7.86 -10.40 -20.22
C LEU A 276 6.70 -10.01 -21.13
N ALA A 277 6.96 -9.80 -22.42
CA ALA A 277 5.94 -9.51 -23.42
C ALA A 277 4.99 -10.70 -23.61
N ALA A 278 5.52 -11.91 -23.70
CA ALA A 278 4.73 -13.13 -23.81
C ALA A 278 3.87 -13.35 -22.56
N LEU A 279 4.42 -13.13 -21.36
CA LEU A 279 3.67 -13.20 -20.10
C LEU A 279 2.50 -12.21 -20.11
N PHE A 280 2.75 -10.95 -20.46
CA PHE A 280 1.70 -9.94 -20.57
C PHE A 280 0.62 -10.31 -21.60
N LEU A 281 1.01 -10.79 -22.78
CA LEU A 281 0.07 -11.23 -23.81
C LEU A 281 -0.78 -12.41 -23.35
N ILE A 282 -0.16 -13.45 -22.77
CA ILE A 282 -0.87 -14.60 -22.22
C ILE A 282 -1.86 -14.15 -21.13
N CYS A 283 -1.42 -13.31 -20.19
CA CYS A 283 -2.29 -12.79 -19.13
C CYS A 283 -3.44 -11.94 -19.68
N THR A 284 -3.23 -11.20 -20.78
CA THR A 284 -4.26 -10.37 -21.40
C THR A 284 -5.24 -11.20 -22.23
N PHE A 285 -4.77 -12.21 -22.97
CA PHE A 285 -5.64 -13.08 -23.78
C PHE A 285 -6.47 -14.06 -22.93
N THR A 286 -5.95 -14.49 -21.79
CA THR A 286 -6.66 -15.39 -20.87
C THR A 286 -7.68 -14.67 -19.98
N LEU A 287 -7.85 -13.35 -20.12
CA LEU A 287 -8.74 -12.57 -19.27
C LEU A 287 -10.19 -12.92 -19.58
N SER A 288 -11.00 -13.10 -18.54
CA SER A 288 -12.45 -13.23 -18.71
C SER A 288 -12.99 -11.99 -19.43
N LEU A 289 -13.83 -12.17 -20.44
CA LEU A 289 -14.49 -11.06 -21.11
C LEU A 289 -15.41 -10.32 -20.11
N PRO A 290 -15.56 -8.99 -20.24
CA PRO A 290 -16.49 -8.22 -19.41
C PRO A 290 -17.93 -8.68 -19.66
N ASP A 291 -18.65 -8.98 -18.58
CA ASP A 291 -20.06 -9.37 -18.65
C ASP A 291 -20.95 -8.15 -18.39
N PHE A 292 -21.41 -7.53 -19.47
CA PHE A 292 -22.33 -6.39 -19.40
C PHE A 292 -23.80 -6.79 -19.22
N SER A 293 -24.11 -8.09 -19.15
CA SER A 293 -25.51 -8.56 -19.06
C SER A 293 -26.23 -8.09 -17.80
N ARG A 294 -25.49 -7.80 -16.72
CA ARG A 294 -26.02 -7.31 -15.44
C ARG A 294 -26.06 -5.78 -15.34
N THR A 295 -25.44 -5.07 -16.28
CA THR A 295 -25.25 -3.62 -16.20
C THR A 295 -26.42 -2.91 -16.85
N SER A 296 -27.49 -2.70 -16.08
CA SER A 296 -28.58 -1.86 -16.56
C SER A 296 -28.11 -0.39 -16.66
N PRO A 297 -28.42 0.35 -17.75
CA PRO A 297 -28.14 1.79 -17.84
C PRO A 297 -28.77 2.59 -16.69
N GLN A 298 -29.86 2.07 -16.11
CA GLN A 298 -30.50 2.64 -14.94
C GLN A 298 -29.64 2.51 -13.68
N THR A 299 -28.97 1.36 -13.46
CA THR A 299 -28.05 1.16 -12.34
C THR A 299 -26.89 2.14 -12.43
N LEU A 300 -26.29 2.30 -13.62
CA LEU A 300 -25.24 3.30 -13.86
C LEU A 300 -25.73 4.71 -13.53
N ARG A 301 -26.92 5.09 -13.99
CA ARG A 301 -27.50 6.40 -13.70
C ARG A 301 -27.73 6.60 -12.20
N ASN A 302 -28.24 5.60 -11.50
CA ASN A 302 -28.47 5.65 -10.05
C ASN A 302 -27.16 5.72 -9.26
N MET A 303 -26.12 5.00 -9.69
CA MET A 303 -24.77 5.09 -9.09
C MET A 303 -24.17 6.49 -9.25
N PHE A 304 -24.24 7.07 -10.45
CA PHE A 304 -23.80 8.44 -10.68
C PHE A 304 -24.64 9.45 -9.87
N ALA A 305 -25.96 9.26 -9.83
CA ALA A 305 -26.86 10.13 -9.07
C ALA A 305 -26.58 10.08 -7.57
N GLY A 306 -26.34 8.90 -6.99
CA GLY A 306 -25.99 8.76 -5.56
C GLY A 306 -24.66 9.42 -5.18
N PHE A 307 -23.71 9.52 -6.11
CA PHE A 307 -22.48 10.29 -5.89
C PHE A 307 -22.72 11.81 -5.93
N LEU A 308 -23.70 12.27 -6.70
CA LEU A 308 -24.09 13.68 -6.83
C LEU A 308 -25.06 14.13 -5.71
N GLN A 309 -25.82 13.20 -5.13
CA GLN A 309 -26.77 13.43 -4.04
C GLN A 309 -26.43 12.54 -2.85
N PRO A 310 -25.31 12.79 -2.15
CA PRO A 310 -24.97 12.04 -0.95
C PRO A 310 -25.94 12.38 0.18
N ASP A 311 -26.22 11.39 1.04
CA ASP A 311 -27.02 11.59 2.25
C ASP A 311 -26.26 12.48 3.26
N TRP A 312 -26.59 13.77 3.26
CA TRP A 312 -25.99 14.75 4.16
C TRP A 312 -26.40 14.55 5.63
N SER A 313 -27.53 13.88 5.89
CA SER A 313 -27.98 13.60 7.25
C SER A 313 -27.08 12.55 7.91
N PHE A 314 -26.75 11.50 7.18
CA PHE A 314 -25.77 10.50 7.58
C PHE A 314 -24.35 11.08 7.68
N PHE A 315 -24.00 11.99 6.76
CA PHE A 315 -22.67 12.62 6.73
C PHE A 315 -22.36 13.45 7.98
N PHE A 316 -23.32 14.24 8.46
CA PHE A 316 -23.17 15.11 9.63
C PHE A 316 -23.70 14.52 10.94
N SER A 317 -24.22 13.29 10.94
CA SER A 317 -24.65 12.64 12.17
C SER A 317 -23.47 12.43 13.12
N ALA A 318 -23.64 12.89 14.37
CA ALA A 318 -22.69 12.70 15.46
C ALA A 318 -22.98 11.44 16.31
N GLU A 319 -23.92 10.61 15.87
CA GLU A 319 -24.21 9.33 16.50
C GLU A 319 -23.06 8.33 16.30
N LYS A 320 -23.02 7.26 17.11
CA LYS A 320 -21.99 6.21 16.99
C LYS A 320 -22.01 5.51 15.63
N ASP A 321 -23.15 5.48 14.97
CA ASP A 321 -23.30 4.94 13.61
C ASP A 321 -23.09 6.01 12.52
N GLY A 322 -22.88 7.27 12.89
CA GLY A 322 -22.66 8.37 11.97
C GLY A 322 -21.32 8.27 11.24
N LEU A 323 -21.28 8.81 10.02
CA LEU A 323 -20.08 8.75 9.18
C LEU A 323 -18.86 9.38 9.86
N GLY A 324 -19.05 10.48 10.58
CA GLY A 324 -17.96 11.17 11.28
C GLY A 324 -17.28 10.29 12.34
N TYR A 325 -18.06 9.52 13.10
CA TYR A 325 -17.52 8.58 14.08
C TYR A 325 -16.75 7.44 13.38
N LEU A 326 -17.32 6.85 12.34
CA LEU A 326 -16.70 5.75 11.59
C LEU A 326 -15.42 6.17 10.86
N LEU A 327 -15.36 7.40 10.33
CA LEU A 327 -14.15 7.96 9.74
C LEU A 327 -13.09 8.20 10.81
N LEU A 328 -13.47 8.75 11.97
CA LEU A 328 -12.55 8.92 13.09
C LEU A 328 -12.00 7.58 13.59
N GLU A 329 -12.86 6.56 13.70
CA GLU A 329 -12.47 5.18 14.04
C GLU A 329 -11.46 4.63 13.04
N THR A 330 -11.72 4.80 11.74
CA THR A 330 -10.82 4.38 10.66
C THR A 330 -9.45 5.06 10.77
N VAL A 331 -9.42 6.36 11.06
CA VAL A 331 -8.18 7.13 11.26
C VAL A 331 -7.44 6.69 12.54
N CYS A 332 -8.16 6.43 13.64
CA CYS A 332 -7.57 5.95 14.89
C CYS A 332 -6.94 4.56 14.71
N ILE A 333 -7.65 3.63 14.04
CA ILE A 333 -7.16 2.30 13.69
C ILE A 333 -5.85 2.41 12.88
N ALA A 334 -5.85 3.24 11.83
CA ALA A 334 -4.68 3.46 10.99
C ALA A 334 -3.52 4.11 11.76
N PHE A 335 -3.80 5.08 12.63
CA PHE A 335 -2.79 5.77 13.42
C PHE A 335 -2.08 4.81 14.36
N ILE A 336 -2.81 4.13 15.25
CA ILE A 336 -2.24 3.23 16.25
C ILE A 336 -1.48 2.09 15.58
N GLY A 337 -2.07 1.47 14.54
CA GLY A 337 -1.42 0.41 13.77
C GLY A 337 -0.10 0.87 13.14
N THR A 338 -0.04 2.10 12.63
CA THR A 338 1.19 2.68 12.08
C THR A 338 2.23 2.94 13.17
N VAL A 339 1.83 3.48 14.32
CA VAL A 339 2.75 3.80 15.43
C VAL A 339 3.38 2.52 15.98
N ILE A 340 2.57 1.50 16.29
CA ILE A 340 3.06 0.20 16.76
C ILE A 340 3.98 -0.43 15.71
N GLY A 341 3.55 -0.40 14.45
CA GLY A 341 4.32 -0.88 13.32
C GLY A 341 5.70 -0.24 13.22
N ALA A 342 5.76 1.10 13.30
CA ALA A 342 7.00 1.87 13.17
C ALA A 342 7.98 1.64 14.34
N ILE A 343 7.46 1.55 15.57
CA ILE A 343 8.28 1.29 16.76
C ILE A 343 8.92 -0.09 16.68
N VAL A 344 8.16 -1.11 16.26
CA VAL A 344 8.65 -2.50 16.17
C VAL A 344 9.50 -2.73 14.92
N SER A 345 9.18 -2.08 13.80
CA SER A 345 9.93 -2.26 12.55
C SER A 345 11.32 -1.63 12.58
N ALA A 346 11.54 -0.56 13.35
CA ALA A 346 12.84 0.08 13.47
C ALA A 346 13.95 -0.87 13.95
N PRO A 347 13.84 -1.56 15.11
CA PRO A 347 14.86 -2.51 15.55
C PRO A 347 14.94 -3.73 14.63
N LEU A 348 13.80 -4.24 14.13
CA LEU A 348 13.80 -5.39 13.21
C LEU A 348 14.54 -5.09 11.90
N ALA A 349 14.52 -3.84 11.42
CA ALA A 349 15.25 -3.45 10.21
C ALA A 349 16.77 -3.54 10.40
N PHE A 350 17.30 -3.17 11.57
CA PHE A 350 18.74 -3.34 11.86
C PHE A 350 19.15 -4.82 11.93
N LEU A 351 18.27 -5.70 12.43
CA LEU A 351 18.49 -7.15 12.46
C LEU A 351 18.33 -7.79 11.08
N ASN A 352 17.63 -7.14 10.16
CA ASN A 352 17.37 -7.65 8.82
C ASN A 352 18.51 -7.36 7.83
N THR A 353 19.35 -6.37 8.12
CA THR A 353 20.45 -5.93 7.24
C THR A 353 21.79 -6.64 7.56
N LYS A 354 22.45 -7.20 6.53
CA LYS A 354 23.77 -7.85 6.62
C LYS A 354 24.93 -6.92 7.00
N ARG A 355 24.71 -5.60 7.00
CA ARG A 355 25.71 -4.58 7.34
C ARG A 355 25.97 -4.47 8.85
N PHE A 356 24.96 -4.79 9.66
CA PHE A 356 25.04 -4.63 11.12
C PHE A 356 25.07 -5.97 11.87
N VAL A 357 24.50 -7.03 11.29
CA VAL A 357 24.46 -8.37 11.90
C VAL A 357 25.04 -9.45 10.98
N PRO A 358 25.49 -10.59 11.53
CA PRO A 358 25.97 -11.72 10.73
C PRO A 358 24.92 -12.24 9.73
N ALA A 359 25.42 -12.76 8.60
CA ALA A 359 24.58 -13.28 7.51
C ALA A 359 23.47 -14.28 7.92
N PRO A 360 23.69 -15.26 8.82
CA PRO A 360 22.62 -16.20 9.18
C PRO A 360 21.48 -15.54 9.97
N VAL A 361 21.81 -14.57 10.84
CA VAL A 361 20.82 -13.83 11.63
C VAL A 361 19.95 -12.97 10.72
N SER A 362 20.59 -12.20 9.83
CA SER A 362 19.87 -11.39 8.83
C SER A 362 18.98 -12.25 7.92
N PHE A 363 19.44 -13.43 7.52
CA PHE A 363 18.62 -14.35 6.72
C PHE A 363 17.37 -14.83 7.47
N LEU A 364 17.51 -15.22 8.74
CA LEU A 364 16.39 -15.66 9.57
C LEU A 364 15.34 -14.56 9.75
N PHE A 365 15.77 -13.34 10.11
CA PHE A 365 14.85 -12.20 10.25
C PHE A 365 14.20 -11.83 8.92
N ASN A 366 14.95 -11.89 7.81
CA ASN A 366 14.37 -11.66 6.49
C ASN A 366 13.28 -12.68 6.17
N LEU A 367 13.49 -13.97 6.50
CA LEU A 367 12.49 -15.02 6.30
C LEU A 367 11.24 -14.74 7.13
N VAL A 368 11.37 -14.40 8.41
CA VAL A 368 10.24 -14.04 9.28
C VAL A 368 9.46 -12.85 8.72
N ILE A 369 10.15 -11.80 8.29
CA ILE A 369 9.51 -10.61 7.70
C ILE A 369 8.84 -10.94 6.38
N MET A 370 9.42 -11.80 5.54
CA MET A 370 8.80 -12.26 4.29
C MET A 370 7.50 -13.04 4.57
N VAL A 371 7.47 -13.91 5.59
CA VAL A 371 6.25 -14.63 6.01
C VAL A 371 5.18 -13.67 6.52
N ILE A 372 5.54 -12.71 7.38
CA ILE A 372 4.59 -11.72 7.89
C ILE A 372 3.97 -10.91 6.74
N ARG A 373 4.78 -10.58 5.73
CA ARG A 373 4.35 -9.81 4.56
C ARG A 373 3.49 -10.61 3.58
N SER A 374 3.71 -11.91 3.43
CA SER A 374 2.96 -12.67 2.42
C SER A 374 1.48 -12.85 2.76
N VAL A 375 1.15 -12.85 4.05
CA VAL A 375 -0.23 -12.98 4.50
C VAL A 375 -0.97 -11.67 4.23
N PRO A 376 -2.10 -11.70 3.49
CA PRO A 376 -2.88 -10.52 3.21
C PRO A 376 -3.54 -9.93 4.46
N PHE A 377 -3.72 -8.61 4.50
CA PHE A 377 -4.24 -7.94 5.71
C PHE A 377 -5.64 -8.41 6.12
N LEU A 378 -6.54 -8.73 5.18
CA LEU A 378 -7.86 -9.29 5.54
C LEU A 378 -7.77 -10.64 6.26
N VAL A 379 -6.78 -11.46 5.92
CA VAL A 379 -6.58 -12.74 6.61
C VAL A 379 -6.16 -12.51 8.05
N TYR A 380 -5.25 -11.56 8.29
CA TYR A 380 -4.91 -11.14 9.65
C TYR A 380 -6.14 -10.61 10.41
N GLY A 381 -7.02 -9.84 9.75
CA GLY A 381 -8.30 -9.43 10.31
C GLY A 381 -9.12 -10.62 10.79
N LEU A 382 -9.36 -11.60 9.92
CA LEU A 382 -10.14 -12.80 10.25
C LEU A 382 -9.50 -13.63 11.36
N ILE A 383 -8.17 -13.73 11.41
CA ILE A 383 -7.43 -14.41 12.48
C ILE A 383 -7.62 -13.67 13.81
N PHE A 384 -7.46 -12.35 13.83
CA PHE A 384 -7.54 -11.60 15.08
C PHE A 384 -8.98 -11.50 15.62
N ILE A 385 -10.00 -11.52 14.77
CA ILE A 385 -11.41 -11.50 15.22
C ILE A 385 -11.73 -12.66 16.15
N ARG A 386 -11.13 -13.84 15.94
CA ARG A 386 -11.29 -15.00 16.82
C ARG A 386 -10.82 -14.74 18.26
N VAL A 387 -9.88 -13.81 18.45
CA VAL A 387 -9.19 -13.56 19.71
C VAL A 387 -9.75 -12.30 20.36
N SER A 388 -9.66 -11.16 19.66
CA SER A 388 -10.11 -9.86 20.15
C SER A 388 -11.61 -9.63 19.98
N GLY A 389 -12.29 -10.42 19.14
CA GLY A 389 -13.69 -10.17 18.76
C GLY A 389 -13.81 -9.19 17.58
N PRO A 390 -15.03 -8.99 17.03
CA PRO A 390 -15.27 -7.95 16.04
C PRO A 390 -15.13 -6.56 16.68
N GLY A 391 -14.54 -5.60 15.96
CA GLY A 391 -14.35 -4.23 16.43
C GLY A 391 -13.01 -3.58 16.03
N ALA A 392 -12.83 -2.31 16.40
CA ALA A 392 -11.66 -1.50 16.04
C ALA A 392 -10.32 -2.07 16.51
N PHE A 393 -10.27 -2.66 17.70
CA PHE A 393 -9.04 -3.24 18.25
C PHE A 393 -8.45 -4.32 17.34
N THR A 394 -9.31 -5.13 16.71
CA THR A 394 -8.88 -6.08 15.69
C THR A 394 -8.22 -5.37 14.51
N GLY A 395 -8.84 -4.30 14.00
CA GLY A 395 -8.26 -3.48 12.94
C GLY A 395 -6.88 -2.93 13.31
N VAL A 396 -6.71 -2.48 14.56
CA VAL A 396 -5.42 -2.01 15.08
C VAL A 396 -4.36 -3.12 15.05
N LEU A 397 -4.68 -4.32 15.55
CA LEU A 397 -3.75 -5.46 15.57
C LEU A 397 -3.37 -5.89 14.15
N THR A 398 -4.35 -5.96 13.25
CA THR A 398 -4.14 -6.29 11.84
C THR A 398 -3.18 -5.31 11.17
N LEU A 399 -3.46 -4.01 11.25
CA LEU A 399 -2.61 -3.00 10.63
C LEU A 399 -1.25 -2.89 11.30
N ALA A 400 -1.14 -3.15 12.61
CA ALA A 400 0.14 -3.22 13.30
C ALA A 400 1.02 -4.31 12.71
N VAL A 401 0.53 -5.56 12.64
CA VAL A 401 1.30 -6.69 12.09
C VAL A 401 1.66 -6.48 10.62
N CYS A 402 0.71 -6.02 9.80
CA CYS A 402 0.99 -5.70 8.41
C CYS A 402 2.03 -4.57 8.28
N SER A 403 1.95 -3.54 9.13
CA SER A 403 2.90 -2.43 9.16
C SER A 403 4.30 -2.85 9.57
N ILE A 404 4.44 -3.76 10.53
CA ILE A 404 5.73 -4.35 10.91
C ILE A 404 6.41 -4.93 9.66
N GLY A 405 5.71 -5.78 8.91
CA GLY A 405 6.27 -6.41 7.71
C GLY A 405 6.62 -5.40 6.61
N LEU A 406 5.72 -4.45 6.32
CA LEU A 406 5.93 -3.48 5.23
C LEU A 406 7.00 -2.43 5.55
N LEU A 407 7.00 -1.87 6.77
CA LEU A 407 7.98 -0.88 7.21
C LEU A 407 9.37 -1.47 7.39
N THR A 408 9.49 -2.69 7.96
CA THR A 408 10.80 -3.32 8.19
C THR A 408 11.58 -3.43 6.89
N LYS A 409 10.93 -3.88 5.80
CA LYS A 409 11.54 -3.99 4.48
C LYS A 409 12.01 -2.64 3.94
N ARG A 410 11.16 -1.60 4.00
CA ARG A 410 11.48 -0.24 3.53
C ARG A 410 12.61 0.39 4.35
N PHE A 411 12.62 0.20 5.66
CA PHE A 411 13.72 0.63 6.53
C PHE A 411 15.01 -0.13 6.24
N THR A 412 14.94 -1.44 5.98
CA THR A 412 16.11 -2.26 5.57
C THR A 412 16.70 -1.74 4.25
N GLU A 413 15.85 -1.42 3.27
CA GLU A 413 16.30 -0.85 1.99
C GLU A 413 16.97 0.52 2.17
N ALA A 414 16.44 1.37 3.05
CA ALA A 414 17.07 2.65 3.39
C ALA A 414 18.41 2.47 4.11
N LEU A 415 18.51 1.49 5.02
CA LEU A 415 19.76 1.11 5.69
C LEU A 415 20.82 0.57 4.70
N ASP A 416 20.38 -0.21 3.72
CA ASP A 416 21.22 -0.77 2.66
C ASP A 416 21.64 0.30 1.63
N ALA A 417 20.88 1.39 1.48
CA ALA A 417 21.24 2.52 0.62
C ALA A 417 22.18 3.54 1.28
N LEU A 418 22.30 3.52 2.62
CA LEU A 418 23.11 4.46 3.40
C LEU A 418 24.62 4.35 3.05
N ASP A 419 25.37 5.45 3.13
CA ASP A 419 26.84 5.40 3.11
C ASP A 419 27.38 4.91 4.48
N PRO A 420 28.08 3.77 4.54
CA PRO A 420 28.58 3.23 5.81
C PRO A 420 29.87 3.92 6.29
N ARG A 421 30.51 4.80 5.50
CA ARG A 421 31.79 5.44 5.86
C ARG A 421 31.77 6.16 7.21
N PRO A 422 30.75 6.99 7.56
CA PRO A 422 30.70 7.65 8.86
C PRO A 422 30.59 6.66 10.03
N TYR A 423 29.89 5.54 9.83
CA TYR A 423 29.75 4.49 10.83
C TYR A 423 31.08 3.75 11.06
N HIS A 424 31.77 3.35 9.99
CA HIS A 424 33.06 2.68 10.10
C HIS A 424 34.16 3.59 10.69
N ALA A 425 34.10 4.90 10.43
CA ALA A 425 35.01 5.86 11.04
C ALA A 425 34.87 5.89 12.58
N LEU A 426 33.64 5.89 13.10
CA LEU A 426 33.40 5.84 14.55
C LEU A 426 33.86 4.52 15.17
N LEU A 427 33.63 3.40 14.48
CA LEU A 427 34.14 2.09 14.94
C LEU A 427 35.67 2.05 15.00
N ALA A 428 36.36 2.65 14.02
CA ALA A 428 37.81 2.73 13.99
C ALA A 428 38.39 3.60 15.14
N MET A 429 37.62 4.55 15.64
CA MET A 429 37.95 5.34 16.84
C MET A 429 37.68 4.58 18.15
N GLY A 430 37.26 3.31 18.10
CA GLY A 430 36.96 2.49 19.28
C GLY A 430 35.57 2.70 19.87
N VAL A 431 34.69 3.43 19.19
CA VAL A 431 33.29 3.64 19.65
C VAL A 431 32.52 2.33 19.50
N ARG A 432 31.74 1.96 20.53
CA ARG A 432 30.86 0.78 20.49
C ARG A 432 29.80 0.91 19.37
N PRO A 433 29.31 -0.21 18.79
CA PRO A 433 28.40 -0.17 17.64
C PRO A 433 27.07 0.54 17.91
N LEU A 434 26.50 0.39 19.10
CA LEU A 434 25.23 1.06 19.48
C LEU A 434 25.35 2.60 19.48
N PRO A 435 26.30 3.21 20.21
CA PRO A 435 26.54 4.66 20.11
C PRO A 435 26.90 5.13 18.70
N ALA A 436 27.66 4.32 17.93
CA ALA A 436 27.99 4.65 16.56
C ALA A 436 26.73 4.72 15.68
N ILE A 437 25.83 3.74 15.76
CA ILE A 437 24.53 3.77 15.06
C ILE A 437 23.73 5.01 15.45
N CYS A 438 23.65 5.32 16.75
CA CYS A 438 22.86 6.45 17.23
C CYS A 438 23.37 7.81 16.73
N HIS A 439 24.68 7.98 16.56
CA HIS A 439 25.28 9.27 16.20
C HIS A 439 25.63 9.41 14.72
N SER A 440 25.87 8.32 14.00
CA SER A 440 26.15 8.38 12.55
C SER A 440 24.96 7.97 11.69
N VAL A 441 24.26 6.90 12.05
CA VAL A 441 23.24 6.27 11.18
C VAL A 441 21.86 6.90 11.38
N LEU A 442 21.38 7.01 12.62
CA LEU A 442 20.04 7.53 12.90
C LEU A 442 19.80 8.97 12.41
N PRO A 443 20.74 9.93 12.54
CA PRO A 443 20.52 11.30 12.06
C PRO A 443 20.31 11.37 10.55
N GLN A 444 21.02 10.53 9.78
CA GLN A 444 20.89 10.45 8.33
C GLN A 444 19.58 9.78 7.90
N LEU A 445 19.11 8.78 8.65
CA LEU A 445 17.91 8.03 8.33
C LEU A 445 16.62 8.67 8.83
N LYS A 446 16.68 9.55 9.84
CA LYS A 446 15.50 10.21 10.41
C LYS A 446 14.55 10.82 9.36
N PRO A 447 15.00 11.64 8.38
CA PRO A 447 14.09 12.21 7.38
C PRO A 447 13.47 11.12 6.49
N VAL A 448 14.27 10.13 6.08
CA VAL A 448 13.81 9.02 5.22
C VAL A 448 12.80 8.14 5.94
N PHE A 449 13.05 7.78 7.20
CA PHE A 449 12.13 6.99 8.03
C PHE A 449 10.83 7.74 8.27
N THR A 450 10.89 9.05 8.53
CA THR A 450 9.68 9.88 8.70
C THR A 450 8.84 9.86 7.44
N SER A 451 9.45 10.03 6.26
CA SER A 451 8.75 9.95 4.98
C SER A 451 8.09 8.57 4.76
N ILE A 452 8.81 7.48 5.05
CA ILE A 452 8.29 6.10 4.93
C ILE A 452 7.11 5.87 5.89
N ILE A 453 7.17 6.39 7.13
CA ILE A 453 6.09 6.27 8.13
C ILE A 453 4.86 7.06 7.69
N LEU A 454 5.03 8.29 7.19
CA LEU A 454 3.91 9.11 6.70
C LEU A 454 3.23 8.47 5.49
N TYR A 455 4.00 7.95 4.53
CA TYR A 455 3.46 7.18 3.41
C TYR A 455 2.69 5.95 3.90
N ARG A 456 3.22 5.25 4.91
CA ARG A 456 2.55 4.09 5.49
C ARG A 456 1.24 4.45 6.18
N PHE A 457 1.20 5.57 6.89
CA PHE A 457 -0.01 6.07 7.52
C PHE A 457 -1.12 6.33 6.48
N ASP A 458 -0.78 7.02 5.38
CA ASP A 458 -1.70 7.26 4.27
C ASP A 458 -2.25 5.94 3.66
N VAL A 459 -1.38 4.96 3.44
CA VAL A 459 -1.81 3.62 2.98
C VAL A 459 -2.70 2.92 4.01
N ASN A 460 -2.35 2.98 5.29
CA ASN A 460 -3.09 2.30 6.35
C ASN A 460 -4.51 2.85 6.54
N ILE A 461 -4.77 4.12 6.23
CA ILE A 461 -6.13 4.69 6.25
C ILE A 461 -7.00 4.03 5.19
N ARG A 462 -6.45 3.83 3.99
CA ARG A 462 -7.13 3.12 2.91
C ARG A 462 -7.32 1.65 3.26
N GLU A 463 -6.31 0.97 3.82
CA GLU A 463 -6.45 -0.42 4.27
C GLU A 463 -7.49 -0.56 5.41
N ALA A 464 -7.51 0.40 6.36
CA ALA A 464 -8.48 0.46 7.45
C ALA A 464 -9.92 0.57 6.95
N SER A 465 -10.17 1.38 5.92
CA SER A 465 -11.50 1.50 5.31
C SER A 465 -12.03 0.19 4.70
N VAL A 466 -11.13 -0.74 4.37
CA VAL A 466 -11.48 -2.05 3.78
C VAL A 466 -11.57 -3.13 4.86
N LEU A 467 -10.86 -2.97 5.97
CA LEU A 467 -10.87 -3.90 7.10
C LEU A 467 -12.26 -4.05 7.75
N GLY A 468 -13.13 -3.04 7.66
CA GLY A 468 -14.51 -3.14 8.10
C GLY A 468 -15.28 -4.28 7.44
N LEU A 469 -14.90 -4.71 6.23
CA LEU A 469 -15.56 -5.81 5.51
C LEU A 469 -15.45 -7.16 6.21
N VAL A 470 -14.36 -7.38 6.94
CA VAL A 470 -14.18 -8.62 7.71
C VAL A 470 -14.70 -8.49 9.13
N GLY A 471 -15.19 -7.31 9.55
CA GLY A 471 -15.65 -7.04 10.91
C GLY A 471 -14.59 -6.41 11.82
N ALA A 472 -13.51 -5.84 11.26
CA ALA A 472 -12.42 -5.23 12.02
C ALA A 472 -12.61 -3.71 12.29
N GLY A 473 -13.86 -3.22 12.24
CA GLY A 473 -14.21 -1.82 12.51
C GLY A 473 -14.02 -0.86 11.32
N GLY A 474 -14.45 0.39 11.49
CA GLY A 474 -14.33 1.45 10.48
C GLY A 474 -15.41 1.43 9.38
N ILE A 475 -15.23 2.26 8.35
CA ILE A 475 -16.26 2.55 7.35
C ILE A 475 -16.57 1.41 6.36
N GLY A 476 -15.80 0.31 6.37
CA GLY A 476 -15.88 -0.75 5.36
C GLY A 476 -17.19 -1.54 5.38
N ALA A 477 -17.65 -1.93 6.57
CA ALA A 477 -18.91 -2.68 6.72
C ALA A 477 -20.13 -1.84 6.25
N PRO A 478 -20.30 -0.59 6.71
CA PRO A 478 -21.36 0.29 6.21
C PRO A 478 -21.34 0.47 4.69
N LEU A 479 -20.13 0.53 4.08
CA LEU A 479 -19.99 0.68 2.64
C LEU A 479 -20.53 -0.54 1.88
N ILE A 480 -20.10 -1.75 2.24
CA ILE A 480 -20.57 -2.96 1.53
C ILE A 480 -22.06 -3.22 1.77
N PHE A 481 -22.57 -2.94 2.97
CA PHE A 481 -24.01 -3.07 3.25
C PHE A 481 -24.83 -2.09 2.42
N SER A 482 -24.38 -0.84 2.28
CA SER A 482 -25.04 0.16 1.44
C SER A 482 -25.01 -0.23 -0.04
N MET A 483 -23.86 -0.71 -0.53
CA MET A 483 -23.73 -1.16 -1.92
C MET A 483 -24.57 -2.41 -2.21
N ASN A 484 -24.63 -3.38 -1.29
CA ASN A 484 -25.46 -4.58 -1.43
C ASN A 484 -26.97 -4.27 -1.37
N GLN A 485 -27.36 -3.22 -0.65
CA GLN A 485 -28.75 -2.73 -0.60
C GLN A 485 -29.10 -1.76 -1.74
N TYR A 486 -28.16 -1.47 -2.65
CA TYR A 486 -28.30 -0.45 -3.69
C TYR A 486 -28.64 0.96 -3.16
N ASP A 487 -28.26 1.25 -1.91
CA ASP A 487 -28.37 2.57 -1.29
C ASP A 487 -27.18 3.43 -1.71
N TRP A 488 -27.26 3.95 -2.94
CA TRP A 488 -26.18 4.73 -3.56
C TRP A 488 -25.97 6.10 -2.92
N GLU A 489 -26.98 6.64 -2.23
CA GLU A 489 -26.88 7.93 -1.53
C GLU A 489 -25.98 7.80 -0.29
N LYS A 490 -26.18 6.75 0.53
CA LYS A 490 -25.29 6.44 1.65
C LYS A 490 -23.91 5.98 1.19
N ALA A 491 -23.84 5.13 0.16
CA ALA A 491 -22.55 4.72 -0.40
C ALA A 491 -21.76 5.93 -0.93
N GLY A 492 -22.43 6.87 -1.62
CA GLY A 492 -21.85 8.13 -2.09
C GLY A 492 -21.33 9.00 -0.94
N ALA A 493 -22.10 9.13 0.15
CA ALA A 493 -21.67 9.85 1.35
C ALA A 493 -20.40 9.24 1.97
N ILE A 494 -20.34 7.91 2.12
CA ILE A 494 -19.16 7.21 2.66
C ILE A 494 -17.94 7.41 1.75
N MET A 495 -18.12 7.28 0.44
CA MET A 495 -17.05 7.48 -0.56
C MET A 495 -16.50 8.91 -0.51
N LEU A 496 -17.37 9.92 -0.42
CA LEU A 496 -16.95 11.32 -0.27
C LEU A 496 -16.23 11.56 1.05
N GLY A 497 -16.71 10.99 2.16
CA GLY A 497 -16.06 11.06 3.46
C GLY A 497 -14.65 10.50 3.45
N LEU A 498 -14.44 9.38 2.76
CA LEU A 498 -13.12 8.77 2.56
C LEU A 498 -12.21 9.67 1.70
N ILE A 499 -12.70 10.23 0.58
CA ILE A 499 -11.93 11.18 -0.23
C ILE A 499 -11.49 12.38 0.60
N LEU A 500 -12.41 12.98 1.36
CA LEU A 500 -12.11 14.15 2.21
C LEU A 500 -11.08 13.80 3.28
N SER A 501 -11.21 12.64 3.92
CA SER A 501 -10.28 12.19 4.98
C SER A 501 -8.86 11.99 4.45
N VAL A 502 -8.71 11.29 3.32
CA VAL A 502 -7.40 11.09 2.67
C VAL A 502 -6.82 12.44 2.25
N TRP A 503 -7.64 13.33 1.68
CA TRP A 503 -7.17 14.62 1.21
C TRP A 503 -6.69 15.53 2.35
N VAL A 504 -7.40 15.57 3.48
CA VAL A 504 -6.96 16.29 4.69
C VAL A 504 -5.60 15.79 5.15
N ILE A 505 -5.40 14.46 5.14
CA ILE A 505 -4.19 13.83 5.65
C ILE A 505 -3.00 14.03 4.70
N ASP A 506 -3.24 14.02 3.39
CA ASP A 506 -2.22 14.39 2.41
C ASP A 506 -1.81 15.85 2.57
N MET A 507 -2.76 16.79 2.78
CA MET A 507 -2.40 18.20 3.02
C MET A 507 -1.56 18.39 4.29
N VAL A 508 -1.88 17.66 5.36
CA VAL A 508 -1.09 17.68 6.61
C VAL A 508 0.29 17.07 6.37
N SER A 509 0.36 15.99 5.60
CA SER A 509 1.62 15.31 5.27
C SER A 509 2.52 16.18 4.38
N GLU A 510 1.98 16.85 3.36
CA GLU A 510 2.74 17.77 2.49
C GLU A 510 3.33 18.95 3.28
N LYS A 511 2.56 19.56 4.19
CA LYS A 511 3.06 20.65 5.04
C LYS A 511 4.17 20.20 5.98
N THR A 512 4.09 18.98 6.50
CA THR A 512 5.08 18.43 7.42
C THR A 512 6.34 17.96 6.67
N GLY A 513 6.18 17.45 5.45
CA GLY A 513 7.27 17.03 4.56
C GLY A 513 8.05 18.19 3.96
N ALA A 514 7.41 19.33 3.67
CA ALA A 514 8.04 20.54 3.14
C ALA A 514 8.85 21.34 4.20
N GLY A 515 8.81 20.92 5.46
CA GLY A 515 9.50 21.56 6.58
C GLY A 515 10.92 21.04 6.87
N ASN A 516 11.46 20.15 6.03
CA ASN A 516 12.83 19.61 6.17
C ASN A 516 13.72 19.99 4.99
#